data_AF-A0A814L8L7-F1
#
_entry.id   AF-A0A814L8L7-F1
#
_cell.length_a   1.000
_cell.length_b   1.000
_cell.length_c   1.000
_cell.angle_alpha   90.00
_cell.angle_beta   90.00
_cell.angle_gamma   90.00
#
_symmetry.space_group_name_H-M   'P 1'
#
loop_
_entity.id
_entity.type
_entity.pdbx_description
1 polymer ?
#
loop_
_entity_poly.entity_id
_entity_poly.type
_entity_poly.pdbx_seq_one_letter_code
_entity_poly.pdbx_strand_id
1 'polypeptide(L)'
;TGNGTYNKAVLMNAAFIYASSEYDFQCFVFHDVDLIPEDDRNMYSCPLYPRHMSVAVDEMDYKLTYEELVGGVLTLKSDHFLMVNGYSNLYWGWGAEDDDLYYRLKEVSLKIIRPPPSIGRYKMLQHTKRTPSIWNKRAKLLYSAAKRYSWDGVSSVKYNLTNVTAYPLFTHILVDVGSPPPGFS
;
A
#
# COMPACT_ATOMS: atom_id res chain seq x y z
N THR A 1 -8.11 -3.57 19.55
CA THR A 1 -9.01 -3.47 18.38
C THR A 1 -9.05 -2.03 17.93
N GLY A 2 -9.16 -1.79 16.62
CA GLY A 2 -9.24 -0.44 16.07
C GLY A 2 -10.68 -0.08 15.76
N ASN A 3 -11.24 0.93 16.44
CA ASN A 3 -12.58 1.46 16.18
C ASN A 3 -12.54 2.82 15.45
N GLY A 4 -11.34 3.38 15.23
CA GLY A 4 -11.15 4.65 14.53
C GLY A 4 -11.13 4.50 13.01
N THR A 5 -11.13 5.64 12.32
CA THR A 5 -10.97 5.68 10.86
C THR A 5 -9.64 5.07 10.45
N TYR A 6 -9.70 4.11 9.54
CA TYR A 6 -8.54 3.39 9.03
C TYR A 6 -7.62 4.29 8.20
N ASN A 7 -6.30 4.08 8.31
CA ASN A 7 -5.31 4.74 7.46
C ASN A 7 -4.27 3.69 7.02
N LYS A 8 -4.51 3.08 5.85
CA LYS A 8 -3.63 2.03 5.28
C LYS A 8 -2.19 2.51 5.15
N ALA A 9 -2.01 3.71 4.62
CA ALA A 9 -0.71 4.28 4.32
C ALA A 9 0.18 4.44 5.56
N VAL A 10 -0.38 4.95 6.67
CA VAL A 10 0.37 5.06 7.94
C VAL A 10 0.77 3.68 8.46
N LEU A 11 -0.12 2.68 8.37
CA LEU A 11 0.21 1.30 8.76
C LEU A 11 1.36 0.74 7.92
N MET A 12 1.34 0.94 6.60
CA MET A 12 2.38 0.45 5.69
C MET A 12 3.73 1.14 5.95
N ASN A 13 3.73 2.46 6.18
CA ASN A 13 4.94 3.20 6.54
C ASN A 13 5.50 2.75 7.90
N ALA A 14 4.65 2.59 8.91
CA ALA A 14 5.06 2.12 10.24
C ALA A 14 5.62 0.69 10.20
N ALA A 15 4.99 -0.20 9.42
CA ALA A 15 5.46 -1.56 9.21
C ALA A 15 6.82 -1.60 8.50
N PHE A 16 7.02 -0.75 7.48
CA PHE A 16 8.31 -0.61 6.81
C PHE A 16 9.43 -0.17 7.77
N ILE A 17 9.16 0.85 8.59
CA ILE A 17 10.13 1.35 9.59
C ILE A 17 10.49 0.26 10.59
N TYR A 18 9.48 -0.41 11.16
CA TYR A 18 9.71 -1.49 12.13
C TYR A 18 10.46 -2.66 11.51
N ALA A 19 10.03 -3.19 10.37
CA ALA A 19 10.70 -4.32 9.74
C ALA A 19 12.15 -4.00 9.37
N SER A 20 12.42 -2.78 8.90
CA SER A 20 13.78 -2.31 8.58
C SER A 20 14.67 -2.13 9.81
N SER A 21 14.11 -1.96 11.02
CA SER A 21 14.89 -1.95 12.26
C SER A 21 15.24 -3.35 12.77
N GLU A 22 14.43 -4.34 12.41
CA GLU A 22 14.65 -5.74 12.80
C GLU A 22 15.68 -6.43 11.91
N TYR A 23 15.60 -6.21 10.59
CA TYR A 23 16.49 -6.82 9.59
C TYR A 23 16.69 -5.92 8.38
N ASP A 24 17.80 -6.11 7.67
CA ASP A 24 18.12 -5.43 6.42
C ASP A 24 17.36 -6.05 5.23
N PHE A 25 16.03 -5.99 5.28
CA PHE A 25 15.18 -6.44 4.18
C PHE A 25 15.44 -5.60 2.94
N GLN A 26 15.73 -6.25 1.82
CA GLN A 26 15.93 -5.60 0.52
C GLN A 26 14.65 -5.50 -0.33
N CYS A 27 13.59 -6.16 0.11
CA CYS A 27 12.34 -6.30 -0.62
C CYS A 27 11.14 -6.21 0.32
N PHE A 28 10.18 -5.37 -0.05
CA PHE A 28 8.91 -5.22 0.64
C PHE A 28 7.76 -5.59 -0.29
N VAL A 29 6.82 -6.37 0.27
CA VAL A 29 5.57 -6.75 -0.39
C VAL A 29 4.43 -6.19 0.43
N PHE A 30 3.75 -5.18 -0.11
CA PHE A 30 2.54 -4.61 0.47
C PHE A 30 1.35 -5.37 -0.10
N HIS A 31 0.54 -5.97 0.78
CA HIS A 31 -0.41 -6.99 0.38
C HIS A 31 -1.69 -6.90 1.19
N ASP A 32 -2.82 -6.68 0.51
CA ASP A 32 -4.12 -6.73 1.13
C ASP A 32 -4.45 -8.15 1.58
N VAL A 33 -4.92 -8.32 2.81
CA VAL A 33 -5.09 -9.64 3.46
C VAL A 33 -6.18 -10.50 2.81
N ASP A 34 -7.03 -9.88 2.00
CA ASP A 34 -8.16 -10.51 1.32
C ASP A 34 -7.84 -10.93 -0.11
N LEU A 35 -6.62 -10.77 -0.60
CA LEU A 35 -6.23 -11.19 -1.95
C LEU A 35 -5.35 -12.42 -1.91
N ILE A 36 -5.78 -13.54 -2.49
CA ILE A 36 -4.99 -14.78 -2.54
C ILE A 36 -4.52 -15.03 -3.97
N PRO A 37 -3.21 -15.24 -4.23
CA PRO A 37 -2.74 -15.54 -5.57
C PRO A 37 -3.27 -16.91 -6.04
N GLU A 38 -3.75 -16.97 -7.28
CA GLU A 38 -4.26 -18.23 -7.88
C GLU A 38 -3.15 -19.05 -8.56
N ASP A 39 -1.95 -18.48 -8.74
CA ASP A 39 -0.84 -19.08 -9.50
C ASP A 39 0.50 -18.86 -8.80
N ASP A 40 1.22 -19.94 -8.52
CA ASP A 40 2.49 -19.93 -7.78
C ASP A 40 3.68 -19.40 -8.60
N ARG A 41 3.50 -19.24 -9.93
CA ARG A 41 4.50 -18.59 -10.80
C ARG A 41 4.51 -17.07 -10.61
N ASN A 42 3.51 -16.51 -9.92
CA ASN A 42 3.50 -15.10 -9.53
C ASN A 42 4.44 -14.86 -8.33
N MET A 43 5.74 -14.90 -8.59
CA MET A 43 6.78 -14.91 -7.55
C MET A 43 6.81 -13.64 -6.68
N TYR A 44 6.67 -13.82 -5.37
CA TYR A 44 6.74 -12.78 -4.33
C TYR A 44 8.19 -12.36 -4.09
N SER A 45 8.69 -11.51 -4.97
CA SER A 45 10.06 -11.02 -4.99
C SER A 45 10.10 -9.59 -5.55
N CYS A 46 11.19 -8.88 -5.32
CA CYS A 46 11.38 -7.53 -5.85
C CYS A 46 12.33 -7.56 -7.05
N PRO A 47 11.82 -7.46 -8.30
CA PRO A 47 12.66 -7.35 -9.48
C PRO A 47 13.30 -5.95 -9.58
N LEU A 48 13.96 -5.65 -10.71
CA LEU A 48 14.62 -4.36 -10.93
C LEU A 48 13.69 -3.14 -10.79
N TYR A 49 12.41 -3.30 -11.06
CA TYR A 49 11.40 -2.25 -11.00
C TYR A 49 10.28 -2.63 -10.04
N PRO A 50 9.56 -1.67 -9.43
CA PRO A 50 8.34 -1.96 -8.69
C PRO A 50 7.38 -2.84 -9.53
N ARG A 51 6.83 -3.89 -8.92
CA ARG A 51 5.92 -4.82 -9.61
C ARG A 51 4.56 -4.83 -8.94
N HIS A 52 3.53 -4.43 -9.68
CA HIS A 52 2.13 -4.65 -9.30
C HIS A 52 1.76 -6.10 -9.64
N MET A 53 1.38 -6.87 -8.62
CA MET A 53 1.20 -8.32 -8.71
C MET A 53 -0.25 -8.68 -9.03
N SER A 54 -1.22 -7.98 -8.43
CA SER A 54 -2.66 -8.26 -8.52
C SER A 54 -3.32 -7.64 -9.75
N VAL A 55 -2.85 -8.02 -10.93
CA VAL A 55 -3.28 -7.42 -12.22
C VAL A 55 -4.64 -7.93 -12.70
N ALA A 56 -5.08 -9.09 -12.20
CA ALA A 56 -6.32 -9.75 -12.58
C ALA A 56 -7.03 -10.29 -11.35
N VAL A 57 -7.88 -9.47 -10.73
CA VAL A 57 -8.69 -9.87 -9.56
C VAL A 57 -10.07 -10.35 -10.03
N ASP A 58 -10.57 -11.44 -9.44
CA ASP A 58 -11.85 -12.06 -9.80
C ASP A 58 -13.06 -11.10 -9.72
N GLU A 59 -13.13 -10.29 -8.66
CA GLU A 59 -14.15 -9.24 -8.47
C GLU A 59 -14.10 -8.11 -9.51
N MET A 60 -13.02 -8.04 -10.29
CA MET A 60 -12.84 -7.10 -11.41
C MET A 60 -12.85 -7.82 -12.76
N ASP A 61 -13.55 -8.96 -12.85
CA ASP A 61 -13.63 -9.82 -14.03
C ASP A 61 -12.26 -10.26 -14.57
N TYR A 62 -11.27 -10.40 -13.69
CA TYR A 62 -9.87 -10.69 -14.04
C TYR A 62 -9.26 -9.66 -15.01
N LYS A 63 -9.69 -8.41 -14.95
CA LYS A 63 -9.17 -7.30 -15.76
C LYS A 63 -8.53 -6.22 -14.90
N LEU A 64 -7.47 -5.63 -15.42
CA LEU A 64 -6.90 -4.42 -14.86
C LEU A 64 -7.86 -3.25 -15.16
N THR A 65 -8.37 -2.60 -14.11
CA THR A 65 -9.42 -1.58 -14.25
C THR A 65 -8.91 -0.26 -14.83
N TYR A 66 -7.67 0.11 -14.55
CA TYR A 66 -6.99 1.29 -15.09
C TYR A 66 -5.45 1.17 -14.94
N GLU A 67 -4.69 1.95 -15.70
CA GLU A 67 -3.22 1.82 -15.80
C GLU A 67 -2.51 2.20 -14.51
N GLU A 68 -3.01 3.19 -13.78
CA GLU A 68 -2.44 3.71 -12.54
C GLU A 68 -2.64 2.78 -11.35
N LEU A 69 -3.47 1.74 -11.48
CA LEU A 69 -3.77 0.82 -10.38
C LEU A 69 -2.51 0.06 -9.94
N VAL A 70 -2.14 0.27 -8.68
CA VAL A 70 -1.10 -0.48 -7.95
C VAL A 70 -1.57 -1.03 -6.60
N GLY A 71 -2.86 -0.88 -6.29
CA GLY A 71 -3.48 -1.40 -5.07
C GLY A 71 -3.65 -2.92 -5.09
N GLY A 72 -4.00 -3.50 -3.94
CA GLY A 72 -4.04 -4.95 -3.77
C GLY A 72 -2.68 -5.50 -3.34
N VAL A 73 -1.82 -5.83 -4.29
CA VAL A 73 -0.49 -6.39 -4.04
C VAL A 73 0.58 -5.71 -4.87
N LEU A 74 1.52 -5.04 -4.19
CA LEU A 74 2.63 -4.31 -4.78
C LEU A 74 3.96 -4.73 -4.14
N THR A 75 4.95 -4.99 -4.97
CA THR A 75 6.33 -5.29 -4.52
C THR A 75 7.28 -4.18 -4.95
N LEU A 76 8.18 -3.81 -4.05
CA LEU A 76 9.25 -2.86 -4.33
C LEU A 76 10.42 -3.05 -3.39
N LYS A 77 11.59 -2.75 -3.92
CA LYS A 77 12.82 -2.73 -3.14
C LYS A 77 12.77 -1.61 -2.09
N SER A 78 13.54 -1.80 -1.02
CA SER A 78 13.61 -0.87 0.10
C SER A 78 14.10 0.52 -0.33
N ASP A 79 15.08 0.56 -1.23
CA ASP A 79 15.60 1.81 -1.81
C ASP A 79 14.56 2.55 -2.65
N HIS A 80 13.74 1.83 -3.44
CA HIS A 80 12.63 2.43 -4.18
C HIS A 80 11.58 3.03 -3.23
N PHE A 81 11.24 2.32 -2.14
CA PHE A 81 10.27 2.81 -1.15
C PHE A 81 10.78 4.08 -0.47
N LEU A 82 12.05 4.11 -0.08
CA LEU A 82 12.69 5.30 0.49
C LEU A 82 12.78 6.46 -0.52
N MET A 83 13.07 6.18 -1.79
CA MET A 83 13.17 7.18 -2.85
C MET A 83 11.87 7.97 -3.05
N VAL A 84 10.72 7.31 -2.89
CA VAL A 84 9.39 7.95 -2.96
C VAL A 84 8.86 8.42 -1.62
N ASN A 85 9.68 8.34 -0.56
CA ASN A 85 9.27 8.61 0.82
C ASN A 85 8.06 7.77 1.26
N GLY A 86 7.93 6.54 0.76
CA GLY A 86 6.80 5.64 1.03
C GLY A 86 5.42 6.20 0.70
N TYR A 87 4.40 5.73 1.41
CA TYR A 87 3.00 6.11 1.19
C TYR A 87 2.65 7.48 1.78
N SER A 88 1.63 8.15 1.22
CA SER A 88 1.07 9.40 1.74
C SER A 88 0.31 9.20 3.06
N ASN A 89 0.70 9.87 4.15
CA ASN A 89 0.04 9.71 5.45
C ASN A 89 -1.34 10.40 5.51
N LEU A 90 -1.73 11.15 4.47
CA LEU A 90 -2.91 12.01 4.48
C LEU A 90 -4.22 11.31 4.07
N TYR A 91 -4.16 10.04 3.67
CA TYR A 91 -5.33 9.26 3.25
C TYR A 91 -6.01 8.57 4.43
N TRP A 92 -7.02 9.23 4.98
CA TRP A 92 -7.90 8.68 6.00
C TRP A 92 -9.18 8.11 5.37
N GLY A 93 -9.54 6.90 5.78
CA GLY A 93 -10.62 6.11 5.20
C GLY A 93 -10.15 5.29 3.99
N TRP A 94 -11.09 4.95 3.10
CA TRP A 94 -10.79 4.12 1.93
C TRP A 94 -10.58 4.95 0.66
N GLY A 95 -9.45 4.70 -0.03
CA GLY A 95 -9.23 5.01 -1.43
C GLY A 95 -8.15 6.06 -1.74
N ALA A 96 -7.56 5.89 -2.93
CA ALA A 96 -6.59 6.75 -3.61
C ALA A 96 -5.18 6.87 -2.98
N GLU A 97 -4.90 6.18 -1.88
CA GLU A 97 -3.56 6.08 -1.30
C GLU A 97 -2.59 5.28 -2.19
N ASP A 98 -3.08 4.21 -2.80
CA ASP A 98 -2.32 3.39 -3.75
C ASP A 98 -2.07 4.18 -5.05
N ASP A 99 -3.08 4.92 -5.52
CA ASP A 99 -2.95 5.80 -6.70
C ASP A 99 -1.95 6.95 -6.45
N ASP A 100 -1.90 7.52 -5.24
CA ASP A 100 -0.89 8.51 -4.85
C ASP A 100 0.51 7.90 -4.95
N LEU A 101 0.72 6.69 -4.41
CA LEU A 101 2.00 5.98 -4.52
C LEU A 101 2.40 5.74 -5.98
N TYR A 102 1.46 5.39 -6.87
CA TYR A 102 1.73 5.30 -8.32
C TYR A 102 2.33 6.61 -8.85
N TYR A 103 1.73 7.75 -8.55
CA TYR A 103 2.24 9.05 -9.02
C TYR A 103 3.61 9.40 -8.41
N ARG A 104 3.90 8.99 -7.18
CA ARG A 104 5.24 9.16 -6.59
C ARG A 104 6.30 8.34 -7.32
N LEU A 105 6.00 7.06 -7.61
CA LEU A 105 6.89 6.18 -8.37
C LEU A 105 7.16 6.77 -9.76
N LYS A 106 6.12 7.28 -10.42
CA LYS A 106 6.25 7.95 -11.71
C LYS A 106 7.12 9.21 -11.64
N GLU A 107 6.96 10.02 -10.59
CA GLU A 107 7.75 11.26 -10.39
C GLU A 107 9.25 10.97 -10.31
N VAL A 108 9.65 9.88 -9.66
CA VAL A 108 11.06 9.45 -9.57
C VAL A 108 11.50 8.56 -10.74
N SER A 109 10.71 8.52 -11.82
CA SER A 109 10.99 7.75 -13.04
C SER A 109 11.09 6.23 -12.85
N LEU A 110 10.47 5.68 -11.80
CA LEU A 110 10.34 4.25 -11.61
C LEU A 110 9.15 3.72 -12.41
N LYS A 111 9.44 2.83 -13.36
CA LYS A 111 8.40 2.13 -14.14
C LYS A 111 7.77 1.05 -13.29
N ILE A 112 6.48 0.80 -13.47
CA ILE A 112 5.80 -0.34 -12.86
C ILE A 112 5.74 -1.47 -13.87
N ILE A 113 6.21 -2.65 -13.46
CA ILE A 113 6.10 -3.87 -14.26
C ILE A 113 4.98 -4.75 -13.72
N ARG A 114 4.45 -5.61 -14.58
CA ARG A 114 3.29 -6.45 -14.28
C ARG A 114 3.51 -7.85 -14.84
N PRO A 115 3.15 -8.92 -14.11
CA PRO A 115 3.12 -10.26 -14.68
C PRO A 115 2.04 -10.35 -15.78
N PRO A 116 2.09 -11.36 -16.67
CA PRO A 116 0.98 -11.65 -17.57
C PRO A 116 -0.34 -11.84 -16.80
N PRO A 117 -1.50 -11.39 -17.31
CA PRO A 117 -2.79 -11.57 -16.63
C PRO A 117 -3.16 -13.02 -16.34
N SER A 118 -2.62 -13.99 -17.08
CA SER A 118 -2.79 -15.42 -16.80
C SER A 118 -2.03 -15.91 -15.58
N ILE A 119 -1.01 -15.18 -15.12
CA ILE A 119 -0.18 -15.51 -13.95
C ILE A 119 -0.56 -14.61 -12.76
N GLY A 120 -0.79 -13.32 -12.99
CA GLY A 120 -1.13 -12.37 -11.92
C GLY A 120 -2.61 -12.39 -11.50
N ARG A 121 -3.19 -13.59 -11.43
CA ARG A 121 -4.59 -13.81 -11.02
C ARG A 121 -4.70 -13.87 -9.51
N TYR A 122 -5.72 -13.22 -8.97
CA TYR A 122 -6.02 -13.22 -7.54
C TYR A 122 -7.50 -13.45 -7.28
N LYS A 123 -7.76 -14.20 -6.21
CA LYS A 123 -9.09 -14.39 -5.63
C LYS A 123 -9.27 -13.41 -4.47
N MET A 124 -10.31 -12.59 -4.51
CA MET A 124 -10.71 -11.75 -3.39
C MET A 124 -11.59 -12.55 -2.41
N LEU A 125 -11.22 -12.56 -1.14
CA LEU A 125 -12.04 -13.10 -0.06
C LEU A 125 -13.25 -12.19 0.14
N GLN A 126 -14.42 -12.80 0.31
CA GLN A 126 -15.67 -12.06 0.50
C GLN A 126 -15.61 -11.22 1.78
N HIS A 127 -15.90 -9.92 1.63
CA HIS A 127 -15.95 -8.99 2.74
C HIS A 127 -16.91 -7.82 2.43
N THR A 128 -17.33 -7.10 3.46
CA THR A 128 -18.14 -5.88 3.29
C THR A 128 -17.30 -4.76 2.71
N LYS A 129 -17.60 -4.34 1.47
CA LYS A 129 -16.93 -3.22 0.80
C LYS A 129 -17.16 -1.93 1.58
N ARG A 130 -16.10 -1.15 1.81
CA ARG A 130 -16.18 0.15 2.49
C ARG A 130 -16.55 1.25 1.51
N THR A 131 -17.34 2.20 1.98
CA THR A 131 -17.63 3.42 1.20
C THR A 131 -16.35 4.26 1.09
N PRO A 132 -15.98 4.70 -0.13
CA PRO A 132 -14.83 5.56 -0.32
C PRO A 132 -14.97 6.88 0.43
N SER A 133 -13.85 7.44 0.88
CA SER A 133 -13.82 8.82 1.39
C SER A 133 -14.27 9.82 0.32
N ILE A 134 -14.76 10.99 0.73
CA ILE A 134 -15.29 12.02 -0.17
C ILE A 134 -14.31 12.32 -1.31
N TRP A 135 -14.78 12.22 -2.56
CA TRP A 135 -13.96 12.35 -3.77
C TRP A 135 -13.15 13.64 -3.80
N ASN A 136 -13.77 14.79 -3.54
CA ASN A 136 -13.09 16.10 -3.59
C ASN A 136 -11.84 16.16 -2.69
N LYS A 137 -11.84 15.45 -1.56
CA LYS A 137 -10.68 15.38 -0.67
C LYS A 137 -9.58 14.52 -1.25
N ARG A 138 -9.92 13.30 -1.70
CA ARG A 138 -8.97 12.36 -2.31
C ARG A 138 -8.37 12.92 -3.59
N ALA A 139 -9.18 13.51 -4.46
CA ALA A 139 -8.74 14.13 -5.70
C ALA A 139 -7.74 15.27 -5.43
N LYS A 140 -8.00 16.15 -4.45
CA LYS A 140 -7.08 17.23 -4.09
C LYS A 140 -5.72 16.69 -3.61
N LEU A 141 -5.71 15.63 -2.82
CA LEU A 141 -4.47 14.96 -2.40
C LEU A 141 -3.75 14.36 -3.61
N LEU A 142 -4.47 13.64 -4.47
CA LEU A 142 -3.93 12.93 -5.62
C LEU A 142 -3.27 13.90 -6.63
N TYR A 143 -3.95 15.01 -6.96
CA TYR A 143 -3.40 16.04 -7.86
C TYR A 143 -2.13 16.72 -7.34
N SER A 144 -1.85 16.58 -6.03
CA SER A 144 -0.65 17.14 -5.41
C SER A 144 0.38 16.09 -5.03
N ALA A 145 0.14 14.79 -5.26
CA ALA A 145 1.01 13.68 -4.87
C ALA A 145 2.50 13.93 -5.20
N ALA A 146 2.80 14.22 -6.47
CA ALA A 146 4.14 14.51 -6.98
C ALA A 146 4.81 15.74 -6.34
N LYS A 147 4.04 16.70 -5.81
CA LYS A 147 4.60 17.87 -5.10
C LYS A 147 4.76 17.63 -3.61
N ARG A 148 4.00 16.68 -3.04
CA ARG A 148 3.94 16.43 -1.59
C ARG A 148 4.88 15.33 -1.13
N TYR A 149 5.25 14.39 -2.00
CA TYR A 149 5.96 13.18 -1.58
C TYR A 149 7.25 13.47 -0.81
N SER A 150 7.96 14.56 -1.13
CA SER A 150 9.21 14.91 -0.44
C SER A 150 9.05 15.26 1.05
N TRP A 151 7.85 15.65 1.50
CA TRP A 151 7.59 16.03 2.90
C TRP A 151 6.45 15.27 3.57
N ASP A 152 5.60 14.58 2.82
CA ASP A 152 4.57 13.68 3.35
C ASP A 152 4.91 12.22 3.03
N GLY A 153 5.29 11.45 4.05
CA GLY A 153 5.68 10.06 3.85
C GLY A 153 6.34 9.41 5.06
N VAL A 154 7.25 8.47 4.83
CA VAL A 154 8.05 7.80 5.87
C VAL A 154 8.78 8.81 6.75
N SER A 155 9.32 9.88 6.16
CA SER A 155 10.05 10.92 6.90
C SER A 155 9.19 11.74 7.86
N SER A 156 7.87 11.73 7.71
CA SER A 156 6.93 12.54 8.50
C SER A 156 5.79 11.74 9.13
N VAL A 157 5.82 10.40 9.02
CA VAL A 157 4.80 9.54 9.60
C VAL A 157 4.79 9.68 11.12
N LYS A 158 3.59 9.77 11.69
CA LYS A 158 3.37 9.82 13.13
C LYS A 158 2.52 8.63 13.53
N TYR A 159 3.05 7.80 14.42
CA TYR A 159 2.35 6.66 15.00
C TYR A 159 3.00 6.32 16.34
N ASN A 160 2.26 5.61 17.19
CA ASN A 160 2.81 4.99 18.40
C ASN A 160 2.78 3.47 18.22
N LEU A 161 3.93 2.82 18.42
CA LEU A 161 3.99 1.37 18.52
C LEU A 161 3.41 0.93 19.87
N THR A 162 2.27 0.24 19.84
CA THR A 162 1.55 -0.13 21.07
C THR A 162 1.91 -1.53 21.54
N ASN A 163 2.06 -2.48 20.62
CA ASN A 163 2.43 -3.85 20.94
C ASN A 163 3.08 -4.53 19.73
N VAL A 164 4.00 -5.45 20.00
CA VAL A 164 4.55 -6.40 19.03
C VAL A 164 4.43 -7.79 19.62
N THR A 165 3.84 -8.72 18.86
CA THR A 165 3.67 -10.10 19.32
C THR A 165 4.10 -11.05 18.22
N ALA A 166 5.16 -11.81 18.47
CA ALA A 166 5.60 -12.87 17.58
C ALA A 166 4.72 -14.12 17.76
N TYR A 167 4.10 -14.57 16.67
CA TYR A 167 3.40 -15.85 16.58
C TYR A 167 4.22 -16.82 15.72
N PRO A 168 3.92 -18.14 15.73
CA PRO A 168 4.67 -19.12 14.95
C PRO A 168 4.74 -18.85 13.44
N LEU A 169 3.75 -18.16 12.87
CA LEU A 169 3.64 -17.92 11.42
C LEU A 169 3.72 -16.45 10.99
N PHE A 170 3.65 -15.51 11.93
CA PHE A 170 3.67 -14.08 11.64
C PHE A 170 4.00 -13.26 12.88
N THR A 171 4.47 -12.03 12.67
CA THR A 171 4.59 -11.04 13.74
C THR A 171 3.43 -10.06 13.63
N HIS A 172 2.66 -9.91 14.70
CA HIS A 172 1.60 -8.93 14.78
C HIS A 172 2.13 -7.63 15.37
N ILE A 173 2.07 -6.56 14.59
CA ILE A 173 2.48 -5.21 14.98
C ILE A 173 1.22 -4.37 15.17
N LEU A 174 0.96 -3.94 16.40
CA LEU A 174 -0.18 -3.08 16.71
C LEU A 174 0.31 -1.64 16.86
N VAL A 175 -0.20 -0.75 16.00
CA VAL A 175 0.14 0.67 16.00
C VAL A 175 -1.10 1.53 16.20
N ASP A 176 -0.92 2.61 16.96
CA ASP A 176 -1.87 3.72 17.04
C ASP A 176 -1.47 4.77 15.99
N VAL A 177 -2.35 4.96 15.01
CA VAL A 177 -2.13 5.90 13.89
C VAL A 177 -2.67 7.30 14.19
N GLY A 178 -3.24 7.51 15.38
CA GLY A 178 -3.91 8.75 15.77
C GLY A 178 -5.32 8.88 15.20
N SER A 179 -5.82 10.12 15.18
CA SER A 179 -7.17 10.45 14.75
C SER A 179 -7.18 11.17 13.40
N PRO A 180 -8.21 10.94 12.56
CA PRO A 180 -8.37 11.67 11.32
C PRO A 180 -8.53 13.18 11.58
N PRO A 181 -7.98 14.04 10.71
CA PRO A 181 -8.26 15.47 10.76
C PRO A 181 -9.75 15.74 10.46
N PRO A 182 -10.27 16.92 10.86
CA PRO A 182 -11.69 17.26 10.67
C PRO A 182 -12.23 16.96 9.27
N GLY A 183 -13.36 16.23 9.25
CA GLY A 183 -14.11 15.86 8.05
C GLY A 183 -13.59 14.63 7.29
N PHE A 184 -12.63 13.87 7.82
CA PHE A 184 -12.35 12.50 7.38
C PHE A 184 -13.05 11.45 8.28
N SER A 185 -14.05 11.89 9.04
CA SER A 185 -14.97 11.11 9.86
C SER A 185 -16.11 10.52 9.03
#